data_AF-C4Y3W4-F1
#
_entry.id   AF-C4Y3W4-F1
#
_cell.length_a   1.000
_cell.length_b   1.000
_cell.length_c   1.000
_cell.angle_alpha   90.00
_cell.angle_beta   90.00
_cell.angle_gamma   90.00
#
_symmetry.space_group_name_H-M   'P 1'
#
loop_
_entity.id
_entity.type
_entity.pdbx_description
1 polymer ?
#
loop_
_entity_poly.entity_id
_entity_poly.type
_entity_poly.pdbx_seq_one_letter_code
_entity_poly.pdbx_strand_id
1 'polypeptide(L)'
;MALSSHKPAGKFLILKPQMEKEPLLGSEESQQGEEAASFLKFLSKPFQCFPSLKQRKPTYSRFDIAMSESQPSDFDQLPDLPWSNVKVTSSLSTSEKLEKIRRLMKEHSIAVYLVPSEDEHQSEETALSDKRREFLSGFTGSAGICVVTLDDPSTLEGEAALSTDGRYFLQAEKQLDLKYWRLLKQGAAGYPSWQKFAIEKAAKSKVSNVISCDPKFLSLAWGEYFEQNSKSAGALFKPLAGTNLVDIVWGSEKPPRTMDPVYHLPLEYSGERTEAKLARVRDHLKEVGATHIVISALDDIGWLLNLRADTDIPFSPFFFSYVIVSLTDVTLYAQKEKLVNVDEYLKSIQGLSVKSYDSFYPDLGKFKASIHDPNLKLILPSKDACNYALVSALPQSITKRTIVFDSVVATMKLFKNRTELMNAKIAQTKDSLAFIIFSSWLEHQLIYKKAEINEYEAAQKIYSIRSKFPHFKGLSYETISSSGPNAAIIHYAPSAEQHDVIDPKVLPYLIDSGGHYLEVVDRYHENI
;
A
#
# COMPACT_ATOMS: atom_id res chain seq x y z
N MET A 1 -29.87 -11.86 49.25
CA MET A 1 -29.51 -11.71 50.67
C MET A 1 -28.15 -12.37 50.89
N ALA A 2 -27.18 -11.57 51.37
CA ALA A 2 -25.86 -11.84 51.98
C ALA A 2 -24.93 -12.92 51.35
N LEU A 3 -23.78 -12.61 50.74
CA LEU A 3 -22.52 -11.91 51.14
C LEU A 3 -21.45 -12.82 51.78
N SER A 4 -20.26 -12.83 51.15
CA SER A 4 -18.88 -13.00 51.68
C SER A 4 -18.02 -13.81 50.69
N SER A 5 -17.35 -13.26 49.67
CA SER A 5 -16.14 -12.40 49.63
C SER A 5 -14.82 -13.06 50.08
N HIS A 6 -14.08 -13.63 49.12
CA HIS A 6 -12.61 -13.77 49.19
C HIS A 6 -11.97 -13.21 47.91
N LYS A 7 -11.10 -12.20 48.11
CA LYS A 7 -10.18 -11.63 47.10
C LYS A 7 -8.82 -12.34 47.17
N PRO A 8 -8.10 -12.52 46.06
CA PRO A 8 -6.65 -12.57 46.08
C PRO A 8 -6.04 -11.21 45.73
N ALA A 9 -4.90 -10.91 46.36
CA ALA A 9 -4.11 -9.71 46.16
C ALA A 9 -3.15 -9.88 44.97
N GLY A 10 -3.11 -8.89 44.09
CA GLY A 10 -2.12 -8.74 43.02
C GLY A 10 -2.21 -7.32 42.48
N LYS A 11 -1.36 -6.43 43.00
CA LYS A 11 -1.31 -5.01 42.64
C LYS A 11 -0.79 -4.84 41.21
N PHE A 12 -1.63 -4.37 40.29
CA PHE A 12 -1.21 -3.68 39.08
C PHE A 12 -1.18 -2.17 39.37
N LEU A 13 0.00 -1.54 39.24
CA LEU A 13 0.11 -0.08 39.21
C LEU A 13 -0.47 0.41 37.89
N ILE A 14 -1.62 1.08 37.96
CA ILE A 14 -2.16 1.89 36.87
C ILE A 14 -1.74 3.33 37.13
N LEU A 15 -0.72 3.81 36.41
CA LEU A 15 -0.41 5.23 36.35
C LEU A 15 -1.43 5.88 35.40
N LYS A 16 -2.38 6.64 35.97
CA LYS A 16 -3.19 7.60 35.22
C LYS A 16 -2.35 8.85 34.96
N PRO A 17 -2.26 9.39 33.73
CA PRO A 17 -1.81 10.75 33.56
C PRO A 17 -2.99 11.70 33.84
N GLN A 18 -2.94 12.42 34.95
CA GLN A 18 -3.69 13.67 35.11
C GLN A 18 -2.97 14.74 34.25
N MET A 19 -3.59 15.17 33.15
CA MET A 19 -3.24 16.43 32.51
C MET A 19 -4.08 17.52 33.17
N GLU A 20 -3.50 18.24 34.13
CA GLU A 20 -3.97 19.57 34.50
C GLU A 20 -3.52 20.56 33.42
N LYS A 21 -4.49 21.31 32.88
CA LYS A 21 -4.25 22.42 31.97
C LYS A 21 -3.82 23.62 32.80
N GLU A 22 -2.59 24.09 32.62
CA GLU A 22 -2.19 25.44 33.03
C GLU A 22 -1.99 26.36 31.82
N PRO A 23 -2.25 27.67 31.97
CA PRO A 23 -2.46 28.59 30.87
C PRO A 23 -1.13 29.16 30.35
N LEU A 24 -0.98 29.17 29.03
CA LEU A 24 0.04 29.96 28.33
C LEU A 24 -0.30 31.44 28.47
N LEU A 25 0.37 32.13 29.40
CA LEU A 25 0.88 33.51 29.32
C LEU A 25 1.22 34.00 30.73
N GLY A 26 2.50 34.02 31.05
CA GLY A 26 3.06 34.62 32.26
C GLY A 26 4.48 35.08 31.97
N SER A 27 4.66 36.39 32.01
CA SER A 27 5.90 37.13 31.87
C SER A 27 6.95 36.70 32.89
N GLU A 28 8.19 36.47 32.46
CA GLU A 28 9.37 36.76 33.28
C GLU A 28 10.60 36.99 32.39
N GLU A 29 11.21 38.15 32.59
CA GLU A 29 12.45 38.61 31.97
C GLU A 29 13.67 37.89 32.55
N SER A 30 14.76 37.95 31.79
CA SER A 30 16.15 37.78 32.21
C SER A 30 16.67 36.33 32.34
N GLN A 31 17.24 35.83 31.24
CA GLN A 31 18.60 35.29 31.15
C GLN A 31 18.80 34.63 29.77
N GLN A 32 19.02 35.45 28.74
CA GLN A 32 19.59 34.99 27.47
C GLN A 32 20.57 36.04 26.96
N GLY A 33 21.83 35.82 27.30
CA GLY A 33 22.95 36.61 26.81
C GLY A 33 24.19 35.74 26.80
N GLU A 34 24.24 34.74 25.90
CA GLU A 34 25.51 34.26 25.32
C GLU A 34 25.35 33.24 24.16
N GLU A 35 24.21 32.56 23.97
CA GLU A 35 24.08 31.59 22.87
C GLU A 35 23.54 32.15 21.54
N ALA A 36 22.93 33.33 21.53
CA ALA A 36 22.44 33.97 20.30
C ALA A 36 23.56 34.61 19.43
N ALA A 37 24.79 34.74 19.96
CA ALA A 37 25.91 35.36 19.27
C ALA A 37 26.74 34.40 18.38
N SER A 38 26.49 33.08 18.47
CA SER A 38 27.21 32.05 17.71
C SER A 38 26.54 31.73 16.37
N PHE A 39 25.20 31.79 16.30
CA PHE A 39 24.43 31.44 15.10
C PHE A 39 24.44 32.54 14.02
N LEU A 40 24.54 33.81 14.42
CA LEU A 40 24.60 34.98 13.52
C LEU A 40 26.01 35.28 12.95
N LYS A 41 27.07 34.66 13.49
CA LYS A 41 28.44 34.75 12.94
C LYS A 41 28.72 33.79 11.78
N PHE A 42 27.85 32.79 11.55
CA PHE A 42 28.01 31.84 10.43
C PHE A 42 27.35 32.32 9.12
N LEU A 43 26.50 33.35 9.18
CA LEU A 43 25.80 33.92 8.02
C LEU A 43 26.37 35.26 7.51
N SER A 44 27.50 35.73 8.05
CA SER A 44 28.03 37.08 7.77
C SER A 44 29.52 37.14 7.35
N LYS A 45 29.96 36.28 6.41
CA LYS A 45 31.16 36.56 5.61
C LYS A 45 31.00 36.11 4.15
N PRO A 46 30.71 37.03 3.21
CA PRO A 46 30.91 36.81 1.79
C PRO A 46 32.38 37.08 1.43
N PHE A 47 32.95 36.23 0.56
CA PHE A 47 34.03 36.50 -0.39
C PHE A 47 35.06 37.60 -0.05
N GLN A 48 36.25 37.22 0.41
CA GLN A 48 37.48 37.97 0.12
C GLN A 48 38.66 37.02 -0.04
N CYS A 49 38.99 36.70 -1.30
CA CYS A 49 40.34 36.51 -1.84
C CYS A 49 40.21 36.10 -3.31
N PHE A 50 40.55 37.02 -4.24
CA PHE A 50 41.19 36.85 -5.56
C PHE A 50 40.90 38.06 -6.49
N PRO A 51 41.77 38.33 -7.49
CA PRO A 51 42.10 39.68 -7.97
C PRO A 51 41.13 40.18 -9.03
N SER A 52 41.22 41.48 -9.32
CA SER A 52 40.36 42.24 -10.24
C SER A 52 40.04 41.48 -11.53
N LEU A 53 38.75 41.14 -11.71
CA LEU A 53 38.21 40.64 -12.96
C LEU A 53 36.99 41.47 -13.36
N LYS A 54 37.05 41.97 -14.59
CA LYS A 54 36.07 42.83 -15.26
C LYS A 54 34.64 42.26 -15.15
N GLN A 55 33.68 43.19 -15.05
CA GLN A 55 32.24 42.95 -15.09
C GLN A 55 31.84 41.83 -16.06
N ARG A 56 31.39 40.70 -15.51
CA ARG A 56 30.61 39.70 -16.25
C ARG A 56 29.15 39.82 -15.82
N LYS A 57 28.25 39.92 -16.81
CA LYS A 57 26.79 39.90 -16.65
C LYS A 57 26.33 38.65 -15.87
N PRO A 58 25.20 38.70 -15.16
CA PRO A 58 24.73 37.57 -14.38
C PRO A 58 24.41 36.40 -15.31
N THR A 59 25.11 35.28 -15.09
CA THR A 59 24.73 33.99 -15.65
C THR A 59 23.62 33.41 -14.80
N TYR A 60 22.42 33.32 -15.36
CA TYR A 60 21.27 32.65 -14.76
C TYR A 60 21.64 31.26 -14.28
N SER A 61 21.17 30.86 -13.09
CA SER A 61 21.37 29.49 -12.62
C SER A 61 20.61 28.53 -13.54
N ARG A 62 21.05 27.27 -13.62
CA ARG A 62 20.34 26.22 -14.37
C ARG A 62 18.87 26.08 -13.95
N PHE A 63 18.55 26.49 -12.73
CA PHE A 63 17.21 26.54 -12.14
C PHE A 63 16.36 27.67 -12.72
N ASP A 64 16.94 28.87 -12.88
CA ASP A 64 16.24 30.02 -13.46
C ASP A 64 15.95 29.83 -14.95
N ILE A 65 16.87 29.17 -15.67
CA ILE A 65 16.71 28.84 -17.09
C ILE A 65 15.56 27.83 -17.27
N ALA A 66 15.50 26.77 -16.44
CA ALA A 66 14.41 25.80 -16.47
C ALA A 66 13.04 26.44 -16.17
N MET A 67 12.98 27.46 -15.30
CA MET A 67 11.77 28.20 -14.97
C MET A 67 11.40 29.28 -16.00
N SER A 68 12.39 29.87 -16.71
CA SER A 68 12.14 30.89 -17.72
C SER A 68 11.72 30.34 -19.09
N GLU A 69 12.17 29.12 -19.43
CA GLU A 69 11.80 28.45 -20.69
C GLU A 69 10.51 27.63 -20.58
N SER A 70 9.88 27.55 -19.40
CA SER A 70 8.73 26.66 -19.16
C SER A 70 7.53 27.32 -18.46
N GLN A 71 7.29 28.62 -18.68
CA GLN A 71 5.96 29.18 -18.41
C GLN A 71 4.96 28.36 -19.24
N PRO A 72 4.09 27.54 -18.63
CA PRO A 72 3.17 26.72 -19.39
C PRO A 72 2.32 27.68 -20.21
N SER A 73 2.30 27.51 -21.53
CA SER A 73 1.28 28.23 -22.28
C SER A 73 -0.06 27.72 -21.77
N ASP A 74 -1.05 28.61 -21.61
CA ASP A 74 -2.41 28.18 -21.25
C ASP A 74 -3.04 27.29 -22.34
N PHE A 75 -2.33 27.08 -23.46
CA PHE A 75 -2.74 26.28 -24.61
C PHE A 75 -2.02 24.93 -24.70
N ASP A 76 -1.11 24.60 -23.77
CA ASP A 76 -0.46 23.30 -23.78
C ASP A 76 -1.48 22.24 -23.37
N GLN A 77 -1.65 21.22 -24.22
CA GLN A 77 -2.54 20.10 -23.92
C GLN A 77 -2.09 19.42 -22.63
N LEU A 78 -3.00 19.32 -21.66
CA LEU A 78 -2.71 18.67 -20.39
C LEU A 78 -2.51 17.16 -20.60
N PRO A 79 -1.50 16.55 -19.96
CA PRO A 79 -1.26 15.12 -20.08
C PRO A 79 -2.37 14.34 -19.38
N ASP A 80 -2.68 13.14 -19.88
CA ASP A 80 -3.54 12.21 -19.13
C ASP A 80 -2.91 11.86 -17.78
N LEU A 81 -3.77 11.68 -16.77
CA LEU A 81 -3.32 11.19 -15.47
C LEU A 81 -2.79 9.75 -15.61
N PRO A 82 -1.70 9.40 -14.91
CA PRO A 82 -1.20 8.04 -14.93
C PRO A 82 -2.28 7.09 -14.38
N TRP A 83 -2.38 5.90 -14.96
CA TRP A 83 -3.37 4.87 -14.61
C TRP A 83 -4.84 5.18 -14.91
N SER A 84 -5.18 6.37 -15.43
CA SER A 84 -6.57 6.74 -15.80
C SER A 84 -7.18 5.81 -16.85
N ASN A 85 -6.34 5.32 -17.77
CA ASN A 85 -6.73 4.40 -18.85
C ASN A 85 -6.61 2.92 -18.46
N VAL A 86 -6.14 2.62 -17.24
CA VAL A 86 -5.85 1.25 -16.77
C VAL A 86 -7.00 0.80 -15.88
N LYS A 87 -8.13 0.47 -16.53
CA LYS A 87 -9.36 0.02 -15.86
C LYS A 87 -9.52 -1.50 -15.99
N VAL A 88 -10.15 -2.13 -15.00
CA VAL A 88 -10.55 -3.53 -15.14
C VAL A 88 -11.67 -3.62 -16.17
N THR A 89 -11.41 -4.30 -17.28
CA THR A 89 -12.40 -4.53 -18.34
C THR A 89 -12.93 -5.97 -18.28
N SER A 90 -14.20 -6.14 -18.62
CA SER A 90 -14.83 -7.46 -18.74
C SER A 90 -15.98 -7.41 -19.72
N SER A 91 -16.04 -8.34 -20.67
CA SER A 91 -17.20 -8.54 -21.54
C SER A 91 -18.41 -9.16 -20.82
N LEU A 92 -18.17 -9.81 -19.66
CA LEU A 92 -19.22 -10.43 -18.86
C LEU A 92 -20.01 -9.42 -18.03
N SER A 93 -21.33 -9.57 -17.99
CA SER A 93 -22.21 -8.88 -17.06
C SER A 93 -22.03 -9.38 -15.62
N THR A 94 -22.47 -8.59 -14.63
CA THR A 94 -22.46 -8.99 -13.21
C THR A 94 -23.17 -10.33 -12.97
N SER A 95 -24.30 -10.55 -13.65
CA SER A 95 -25.06 -11.80 -13.56
C SER A 95 -24.24 -13.00 -14.05
N GLU A 96 -23.60 -12.87 -15.21
CA GLU A 96 -22.80 -13.94 -15.81
C GLU A 96 -21.56 -14.26 -14.96
N LYS A 97 -20.90 -13.24 -14.40
CA LYS A 97 -19.76 -13.42 -13.48
C LYS A 97 -20.18 -14.23 -12.25
N LEU A 98 -21.29 -13.85 -11.62
CA LEU A 98 -21.81 -14.55 -10.42
C LEU A 98 -22.29 -15.97 -10.74
N GLU A 99 -22.92 -16.20 -11.89
CA GLU A 99 -23.31 -17.53 -12.32
C GLU A 99 -22.06 -18.43 -12.55
N LYS A 100 -21.06 -17.92 -13.28
CA LYS A 100 -19.83 -18.66 -13.57
C LYS A 100 -19.04 -19.00 -12.31
N ILE A 101 -18.87 -18.06 -11.37
CA ILE A 101 -18.15 -18.33 -10.13
C ILE A 101 -18.92 -19.35 -9.26
N ARG A 102 -20.26 -19.27 -9.20
CA ARG A 102 -21.09 -20.22 -8.46
C ARG A 102 -21.06 -21.62 -9.06
N ARG A 103 -20.94 -21.74 -10.38
CA ARG A 103 -20.69 -23.02 -11.05
C ARG A 103 -19.40 -23.67 -10.56
N LEU A 104 -18.31 -22.91 -10.50
CA LEU A 104 -17.03 -23.39 -9.96
C LEU A 104 -17.14 -23.71 -8.46
N MET A 105 -17.85 -22.90 -7.68
CA MET A 105 -18.10 -23.18 -6.27
C MET A 105 -18.82 -24.52 -6.08
N LYS A 106 -19.80 -24.85 -6.92
CA LYS A 106 -20.48 -26.16 -6.93
C LYS A 106 -19.50 -27.29 -7.20
N GLU A 107 -18.66 -27.17 -8.22
CA GLU A 107 -17.64 -28.17 -8.59
C GLU A 107 -16.65 -28.44 -7.44
N HIS A 108 -16.31 -27.42 -6.67
CA HIS A 108 -15.41 -27.51 -5.52
C HIS A 108 -16.12 -27.78 -4.17
N SER A 109 -17.45 -27.95 -4.16
CA SER A 109 -18.26 -28.10 -2.93
C SER A 109 -18.03 -26.96 -1.93
N ILE A 110 -18.09 -25.72 -2.42
CA ILE A 110 -17.92 -24.48 -1.67
C ILE A 110 -19.28 -23.79 -1.51
N ALA A 111 -19.62 -23.37 -0.29
CA ALA A 111 -20.83 -22.60 -0.01
C ALA A 111 -20.58 -21.11 -0.02
N VAL A 112 -19.41 -20.67 0.46
CA VAL A 112 -19.03 -19.27 0.51
C VAL A 112 -17.62 -19.12 -0.04
N TYR A 113 -17.46 -18.25 -1.04
CA TYR A 113 -16.16 -17.89 -1.59
C TYR A 113 -15.83 -16.44 -1.27
N LEU A 114 -14.68 -16.22 -0.63
CA LEU A 114 -14.17 -14.90 -0.25
C LEU A 114 -13.20 -14.39 -1.31
N VAL A 115 -13.36 -13.12 -1.69
CA VAL A 115 -12.48 -12.43 -2.64
C VAL A 115 -12.03 -11.11 -1.99
N PRO A 116 -10.88 -11.12 -1.30
CA PRO A 116 -10.28 -9.92 -0.71
C PRO A 116 -9.81 -8.91 -1.78
N SER A 117 -9.50 -7.69 -1.33
CA SER A 117 -8.88 -6.65 -2.16
C SER A 117 -7.41 -6.93 -2.40
N GLU A 118 -6.74 -7.44 -1.38
CA GLU A 118 -5.30 -7.53 -1.23
C GLU A 118 -4.68 -8.52 -2.22
N ASP A 119 -3.41 -8.29 -2.58
CA ASP A 119 -2.62 -9.21 -3.39
C ASP A 119 -1.88 -10.25 -2.52
N GLU A 120 -0.99 -11.06 -3.13
CA GLU A 120 -0.24 -12.08 -2.38
C GLU A 120 0.84 -11.50 -1.44
N HIS A 121 1.06 -10.19 -1.48
CA HIS A 121 2.00 -9.45 -0.63
C HIS A 121 1.30 -8.57 0.41
N GLN A 122 -0.03 -8.62 0.49
CA GLN A 122 -0.86 -7.75 1.33
C GLN A 122 -0.68 -6.25 1.01
N SER A 123 -0.52 -5.93 -0.28
CA SER A 123 -0.47 -4.55 -0.76
C SER A 123 -1.83 -3.85 -0.60
N GLU A 124 -1.80 -2.59 -0.16
CA GLU A 124 -3.00 -1.74 -0.06
C GLU A 124 -3.58 -1.41 -1.44
N GLU A 125 -2.71 -0.94 -2.35
CA GLU A 125 -3.01 -0.83 -3.78
C GLU A 125 -2.49 -2.06 -4.49
N THR A 126 -3.28 -2.61 -5.41
CA THR A 126 -2.92 -3.82 -6.14
C THR A 126 -2.73 -3.55 -7.62
N ALA A 127 -1.83 -4.32 -8.25
CA ALA A 127 -1.70 -4.35 -9.70
C ALA A 127 -3.05 -4.66 -10.38
N LEU A 128 -3.21 -4.20 -11.62
CA LEU A 128 -4.43 -4.43 -12.40
C LEU A 128 -4.77 -5.94 -12.52
N SER A 129 -3.75 -6.78 -12.62
CA SER A 129 -3.88 -8.25 -12.66
C SER A 129 -4.44 -8.86 -11.37
N ASP A 130 -4.37 -8.13 -10.25
CA ASP A 130 -4.78 -8.61 -8.92
C ASP A 130 -6.10 -7.97 -8.43
N LYS A 131 -6.69 -7.05 -9.21
CA LYS A 131 -7.99 -6.38 -8.96
C LYS A 131 -9.22 -7.30 -9.15
N ARG A 132 -9.18 -8.51 -8.59
CA ARG A 132 -10.23 -9.55 -8.70
C ARG A 132 -11.58 -9.11 -8.14
N ARG A 133 -11.56 -8.39 -7.01
CA ARG A 133 -12.75 -7.83 -6.40
C ARG A 133 -13.42 -6.80 -7.32
N GLU A 134 -12.65 -5.89 -7.90
CA GLU A 134 -13.13 -4.93 -8.90
C GLU A 134 -13.69 -5.64 -10.14
N PHE A 135 -12.99 -6.64 -10.68
CA PHE A 135 -13.51 -7.46 -11.78
C PHE A 135 -14.87 -8.06 -11.44
N LEU A 136 -15.02 -8.63 -10.24
CA LEU A 136 -16.21 -9.36 -9.85
C LEU A 136 -17.40 -8.45 -9.53
N SER A 137 -17.19 -7.33 -8.83
CA SER A 137 -18.27 -6.47 -8.33
C SER A 137 -18.44 -5.13 -9.05
N GLY A 138 -17.43 -4.67 -9.80
CA GLY A 138 -17.37 -3.33 -10.38
C GLY A 138 -16.96 -2.24 -9.40
N PHE A 139 -16.76 -2.56 -8.11
CA PHE A 139 -16.33 -1.58 -7.11
C PHE A 139 -14.81 -1.36 -7.18
N THR A 140 -14.39 -0.09 -7.26
CA THR A 140 -12.99 0.31 -7.54
C THR A 140 -12.22 0.89 -6.35
N GLY A 141 -12.82 1.03 -5.16
CA GLY A 141 -12.10 1.55 -3.98
C GLY A 141 -10.93 0.67 -3.54
N SER A 142 -9.96 1.13 -2.76
CA SER A 142 -8.80 0.30 -2.41
C SER A 142 -9.15 -0.83 -1.44
N ALA A 143 -10.01 -0.55 -0.46
CA ALA A 143 -10.36 -1.52 0.60
C ALA A 143 -11.73 -2.18 0.39
N GLY A 144 -11.78 -3.49 0.55
CA GLY A 144 -13.04 -4.23 0.65
C GLY A 144 -12.89 -5.73 0.40
N ILE A 145 -13.97 -6.47 0.64
CA ILE A 145 -14.01 -7.91 0.41
C ILE A 145 -15.36 -8.30 -0.17
N CYS A 146 -15.33 -9.10 -1.23
CA CYS A 146 -16.53 -9.74 -1.77
C CYS A 146 -16.75 -11.08 -1.06
N VAL A 147 -17.99 -11.35 -0.71
CA VAL A 147 -18.48 -12.62 -0.15
C VAL A 147 -19.56 -13.14 -1.09
N VAL A 148 -19.24 -14.18 -1.87
CA VAL A 148 -20.19 -14.82 -2.78
C VAL A 148 -20.70 -16.11 -2.15
N THR A 149 -22.01 -16.31 -2.13
CA THR A 149 -22.64 -17.52 -1.60
C THR A 149 -23.25 -18.36 -2.72
N LEU A 150 -23.37 -19.66 -2.46
CA LEU A 150 -24.12 -20.62 -3.23
C LEU A 150 -25.13 -21.30 -2.30
N ASP A 151 -26.40 -20.97 -2.50
CA ASP A 151 -27.51 -21.41 -1.64
C ASP A 151 -28.30 -22.54 -2.33
N ASP A 152 -28.44 -22.50 -3.67
CA ASP A 152 -29.07 -23.54 -4.49
C ASP A 152 -28.15 -23.98 -5.64
N PRO A 153 -27.69 -25.25 -5.67
CA PRO A 153 -26.75 -25.73 -6.67
C PRO A 153 -27.42 -26.12 -8.00
N SER A 154 -28.75 -26.21 -8.04
CA SER A 154 -29.51 -26.52 -9.25
C SER A 154 -29.73 -25.28 -10.11
N THR A 155 -30.01 -24.14 -9.47
CA THR A 155 -30.23 -22.85 -10.13
C THR A 155 -28.99 -21.95 -10.14
N LEU A 156 -27.92 -22.32 -9.41
CA LEU A 156 -26.72 -21.49 -9.19
C LEU A 156 -27.07 -20.14 -8.54
N GLU A 157 -28.05 -20.14 -7.63
CA GLU A 157 -28.49 -18.97 -6.90
C GLU A 157 -27.81 -18.84 -5.53
N GLY A 158 -27.72 -17.61 -5.04
CA GLY A 158 -27.16 -17.25 -3.74
C GLY A 158 -27.10 -15.74 -3.58
N GLU A 159 -26.54 -15.28 -2.47
CA GLU A 159 -26.27 -13.87 -2.25
C GLU A 159 -24.85 -13.50 -2.73
N ALA A 160 -24.63 -12.21 -2.99
CA ALA A 160 -23.30 -11.63 -3.15
C ALA A 160 -23.26 -10.35 -2.33
N ALA A 161 -22.22 -10.20 -1.51
CA ALA A 161 -22.05 -9.04 -0.65
C ALA A 161 -20.67 -8.43 -0.84
N LEU A 162 -20.60 -7.11 -0.91
CA LEU A 162 -19.35 -6.35 -0.80
C LEU A 162 -19.32 -5.72 0.59
N SER A 163 -18.23 -5.93 1.33
CA SER A 163 -17.98 -5.19 2.56
C SER A 163 -16.80 -4.25 2.40
N THR A 164 -16.97 -3.00 2.84
CA THR A 164 -15.92 -1.96 2.80
C THR A 164 -16.10 -1.03 4.01
N ASP A 165 -15.13 -0.15 4.24
CA ASP A 165 -15.13 0.82 5.34
C ASP A 165 -15.78 2.17 4.96
N GLY A 166 -15.87 3.07 5.93
CA GLY A 166 -16.59 4.35 5.82
C GLY A 166 -16.13 5.27 4.70
N ARG A 167 -14.88 5.14 4.24
CA ARG A 167 -14.32 5.94 3.13
C ARG A 167 -15.07 5.69 1.83
N TYR A 168 -15.69 4.51 1.69
CA TYR A 168 -16.17 3.99 0.42
C TYR A 168 -17.67 3.72 0.35
N PHE A 169 -18.46 4.04 1.38
CA PHE A 169 -19.91 3.74 1.36
C PHE A 169 -20.64 4.38 0.17
N LEU A 170 -20.43 5.67 -0.05
CA LEU A 170 -21.09 6.40 -1.15
C LEU A 170 -20.60 5.91 -2.52
N GLN A 171 -19.32 5.60 -2.64
CA GLN A 171 -18.76 5.05 -3.87
C GLN A 171 -19.34 3.67 -4.18
N ALA A 172 -19.40 2.78 -3.18
CA ALA A 172 -19.96 1.44 -3.35
C ALA A 172 -21.44 1.48 -3.72
N GLU A 173 -22.24 2.38 -3.13
CA GLU A 173 -23.66 2.55 -3.49
C GLU A 173 -23.85 3.02 -4.93
N LYS A 174 -22.91 3.81 -5.47
CA LYS A 174 -22.94 4.27 -6.87
C LYS A 174 -22.44 3.22 -7.86
N GLN A 175 -21.42 2.44 -7.49
CA GLN A 175 -20.73 1.52 -8.41
C GLN A 175 -21.32 0.11 -8.44
N LEU A 176 -21.91 -0.35 -7.34
CA LEU A 176 -22.48 -1.70 -7.26
C LEU A 176 -23.83 -1.77 -7.98
N ASP A 177 -24.03 -2.84 -8.75
CA ASP A 177 -25.37 -3.23 -9.17
C ASP A 177 -26.11 -3.85 -7.98
N LEU A 178 -26.92 -3.03 -7.31
CA LEU A 178 -27.68 -3.38 -6.10
C LEU A 178 -28.73 -4.48 -6.32
N LYS A 179 -29.02 -4.86 -7.58
CA LYS A 179 -29.82 -6.06 -7.88
C LYS A 179 -29.08 -7.33 -7.47
N TYR A 180 -27.76 -7.34 -7.60
CA TYR A 180 -26.92 -8.52 -7.37
C TYR A 180 -26.07 -8.40 -6.10
N TRP A 181 -25.64 -7.20 -5.74
CA TRP A 181 -24.71 -6.96 -4.63
C TRP A 181 -25.37 -6.26 -3.45
N ARG A 182 -25.16 -6.84 -2.27
CA ARG A 182 -25.48 -6.20 -0.99
C ARG A 182 -24.24 -5.50 -0.42
N LEU A 183 -24.37 -4.23 -0.06
CA LEU A 183 -23.33 -3.52 0.67
C LEU A 183 -23.38 -3.85 2.18
N LEU A 184 -22.25 -4.26 2.75
CA LEU A 184 -22.03 -4.48 4.18
C LEU A 184 -21.08 -3.43 4.74
N LYS A 185 -21.64 -2.35 5.31
CA LYS A 185 -20.91 -1.20 5.83
C LYS A 185 -20.15 -1.56 7.12
N GLN A 186 -18.82 -1.65 7.05
CA GLN A 186 -17.99 -2.02 8.21
C GLN A 186 -18.07 -0.95 9.30
N GLY A 187 -18.19 -1.36 10.56
CA GLY A 187 -18.28 -0.45 11.71
C GLY A 187 -19.60 0.33 11.83
N ALA A 188 -20.49 0.26 10.84
CA ALA A 188 -21.78 0.96 10.87
C ALA A 188 -22.82 0.17 11.68
N ALA A 189 -23.56 0.87 12.55
CA ALA A 189 -24.64 0.27 13.32
C ALA A 189 -25.71 -0.36 12.40
N GLY A 190 -26.18 -1.56 12.75
CA GLY A 190 -27.21 -2.28 12.00
C GLY A 190 -26.70 -3.16 10.85
N TYR A 191 -25.41 -3.09 10.49
CA TYR A 191 -24.81 -3.98 9.49
C TYR A 191 -24.12 -5.18 10.16
N PRO A 192 -24.30 -6.42 9.67
CA PRO A 192 -23.50 -7.54 10.14
C PRO A 192 -22.07 -7.38 9.65
N SER A 193 -21.10 -7.84 10.44
CA SER A 193 -19.73 -7.96 9.94
C SER A 193 -19.67 -9.00 8.82
N TRP A 194 -18.82 -8.80 7.83
CA TRP A 194 -18.72 -9.70 6.68
C TRP A 194 -18.29 -11.11 7.07
N GLN A 195 -17.49 -11.25 8.14
CA GLN A 195 -17.07 -12.54 8.67
C GLN A 195 -18.25 -13.31 9.26
N LYS A 196 -19.09 -12.62 10.06
CA LYS A 196 -20.30 -13.22 10.62
C LYS A 196 -21.28 -13.59 9.51
N PHE A 197 -21.45 -12.71 8.53
CA PHE A 197 -22.25 -12.99 7.33
C PHE A 197 -21.75 -14.25 6.60
N ALA A 198 -20.44 -14.35 6.33
CA ALA A 198 -19.84 -15.53 5.68
C ALA A 198 -20.06 -16.83 6.48
N ILE A 199 -19.83 -16.79 7.80
CA ILE A 199 -20.02 -17.96 8.68
C ILE A 199 -21.48 -18.41 8.71
N GLU A 200 -22.41 -17.46 8.90
CA GLU A 200 -23.84 -17.77 8.94
C GLU A 200 -24.35 -18.32 7.60
N LYS A 201 -23.86 -17.79 6.48
CA LYS A 201 -24.22 -18.25 5.15
C LYS A 201 -23.70 -19.65 4.86
N ALA A 202 -22.45 -19.93 5.20
CA ALA A 202 -21.91 -21.28 5.07
C ALA A 202 -22.66 -22.28 5.96
N ALA A 203 -22.95 -21.93 7.22
CA ALA A 203 -23.66 -22.81 8.15
C ALA A 203 -25.08 -23.18 7.71
N LYS A 204 -25.75 -22.29 6.97
CA LYS A 204 -27.14 -22.47 6.51
C LYS A 204 -27.25 -22.97 5.07
N SER A 205 -26.14 -23.04 4.33
CA SER A 205 -26.16 -23.45 2.92
C SER A 205 -26.59 -24.91 2.80
N LYS A 206 -27.42 -25.18 1.80
CA LYS A 206 -27.88 -26.54 1.47
C LYS A 206 -26.89 -27.28 0.58
N VAL A 207 -25.82 -26.62 0.12
CA VAL A 207 -24.84 -27.17 -0.83
C VAL A 207 -23.66 -27.78 -0.11
N SER A 208 -23.03 -26.99 0.76
CA SER A 208 -21.95 -27.42 1.65
C SER A 208 -21.92 -26.50 2.85
N ASN A 209 -21.05 -26.76 3.82
CA ASN A 209 -20.79 -25.85 4.94
C ASN A 209 -19.42 -25.17 4.81
N VAL A 210 -18.86 -25.11 3.61
CA VAL A 210 -17.47 -24.70 3.37
C VAL A 210 -17.36 -23.22 3.02
N ILE A 211 -16.56 -22.51 3.79
CA ILE A 211 -16.00 -21.19 3.47
C ILE A 211 -14.64 -21.40 2.84
N SER A 212 -14.41 -20.80 1.68
CA SER A 212 -13.18 -20.94 0.93
C SER A 212 -12.70 -19.62 0.35
N CYS A 213 -11.43 -19.57 -0.01
CA CYS A 213 -10.75 -18.48 -0.68
C CYS A 213 -9.46 -19.05 -1.30
N ASP A 214 -8.81 -18.28 -2.16
CA ASP A 214 -7.41 -18.52 -2.43
C ASP A 214 -6.57 -18.04 -1.22
N PRO A 215 -5.80 -18.92 -0.56
CA PRO A 215 -5.08 -18.59 0.67
C PRO A 215 -3.94 -17.57 0.46
N LYS A 216 -3.50 -17.32 -0.78
CA LYS A 216 -2.48 -16.29 -1.05
C LYS A 216 -2.99 -14.87 -0.81
N PHE A 217 -4.29 -14.66 -0.93
CA PHE A 217 -4.90 -13.32 -0.89
C PHE A 217 -5.62 -13.03 0.42
N LEU A 218 -5.71 -14.01 1.32
CA LEU A 218 -6.27 -13.81 2.66
C LEU A 218 -5.14 -13.69 3.68
N SER A 219 -5.21 -12.69 4.55
CA SER A 219 -4.27 -12.58 5.66
C SER A 219 -4.36 -13.78 6.61
N LEU A 220 -3.24 -14.09 7.27
CA LEU A 220 -3.16 -15.16 8.24
C LEU A 220 -4.08 -14.90 9.43
N ALA A 221 -4.19 -13.64 9.87
CA ALA A 221 -5.14 -13.23 10.90
C ALA A 221 -6.57 -13.64 10.56
N TRP A 222 -7.03 -13.38 9.33
CA TRP A 222 -8.38 -13.78 8.90
C TRP A 222 -8.53 -15.29 8.74
N GLY A 223 -7.52 -15.97 8.20
CA GLY A 223 -7.57 -17.43 8.09
C GLY A 223 -7.66 -18.11 9.45
N GLU A 224 -6.85 -17.70 10.43
CA GLU A 224 -6.94 -18.22 11.80
C GLU A 224 -8.26 -17.87 12.48
N TYR A 225 -8.81 -16.67 12.22
CA TYR A 225 -10.15 -16.30 12.67
C TYR A 225 -11.19 -17.30 12.16
N PHE A 226 -11.18 -17.65 10.87
CA PHE A 226 -12.14 -18.60 10.30
C PHE A 226 -11.90 -20.03 10.80
N GLU A 227 -10.64 -20.47 10.96
CA GLU A 227 -10.33 -21.78 11.54
C GLU A 227 -10.93 -21.96 12.94
N GLN A 228 -10.91 -20.89 13.75
CA GLN A 228 -11.38 -20.89 15.13
C GLN A 228 -12.90 -20.73 15.23
N ASN A 229 -13.49 -19.80 14.48
CA ASN A 229 -14.87 -19.35 14.71
C ASN A 229 -15.91 -20.06 13.82
N SER A 230 -15.51 -20.67 12.69
CA SER A 230 -16.49 -21.30 11.77
C SER A 230 -17.07 -22.58 12.35
N LYS A 231 -16.26 -23.37 13.08
CA LYS A 231 -16.64 -24.71 13.56
C LYS A 231 -17.78 -24.68 14.56
N SER A 232 -17.80 -23.72 15.47
CA SER A 232 -18.87 -23.56 16.47
C SER A 232 -20.23 -23.24 15.83
N ALA A 233 -20.24 -22.68 14.62
CA ALA A 233 -21.45 -22.41 13.85
C ALA A 233 -21.81 -23.54 12.88
N GLY A 234 -21.07 -24.66 12.86
CA GLY A 234 -21.29 -25.76 11.92
C GLY A 234 -20.70 -25.53 10.52
N ALA A 235 -19.86 -24.50 10.34
CA ALA A 235 -19.14 -24.22 9.09
C ALA A 235 -17.67 -24.69 9.16
N LEU A 236 -17.06 -24.86 7.99
CA LEU A 236 -15.68 -25.30 7.82
C LEU A 236 -14.92 -24.30 6.96
N PHE A 237 -13.78 -23.82 7.44
CA PHE A 237 -12.86 -23.04 6.61
C PHE A 237 -11.91 -23.99 5.87
N LYS A 238 -11.97 -23.99 4.54
CA LYS A 238 -11.14 -24.83 3.66
C LYS A 238 -10.66 -24.01 2.47
N PRO A 239 -9.51 -23.33 2.58
CA PRO A 239 -8.90 -22.60 1.47
C PRO A 239 -8.58 -23.51 0.28
N LEU A 240 -8.65 -22.95 -0.92
CA LEU A 240 -8.35 -23.61 -2.17
C LEU A 240 -6.97 -23.16 -2.67
N ALA A 241 -5.92 -23.88 -2.29
CA ALA A 241 -4.55 -23.56 -2.70
C ALA A 241 -4.32 -23.88 -4.19
N GLY A 242 -3.62 -22.99 -4.89
CA GLY A 242 -3.21 -23.19 -6.29
C GLY A 242 -4.27 -22.86 -7.34
N THR A 243 -5.50 -22.55 -6.93
CA THR A 243 -6.60 -22.19 -7.84
C THR A 243 -7.38 -21.00 -7.31
N ASN A 244 -7.40 -19.91 -8.08
CA ASN A 244 -8.28 -18.78 -7.82
C ASN A 244 -9.51 -18.83 -8.73
N LEU A 245 -10.70 -18.96 -8.16
CA LEU A 245 -11.93 -19.09 -8.96
C LEU A 245 -12.22 -17.84 -9.80
N VAL A 246 -11.83 -16.65 -9.33
CA VAL A 246 -12.03 -15.41 -10.09
C VAL A 246 -11.13 -15.39 -11.32
N ASP A 247 -9.89 -15.89 -11.21
CA ASP A 247 -8.98 -15.95 -12.36
C ASP A 247 -9.52 -16.87 -13.46
N ILE A 248 -10.19 -17.97 -13.10
CA ILE A 248 -10.85 -18.86 -14.07
C ILE A 248 -12.00 -18.14 -14.78
N VAL A 249 -12.81 -17.37 -14.05
CA VAL A 249 -13.93 -16.61 -14.62
C VAL A 249 -13.45 -15.44 -15.49
N TRP A 250 -12.37 -14.76 -15.07
CA TRP A 250 -11.76 -13.65 -15.79
C TRP A 250 -11.07 -14.12 -17.07
N GLY A 251 -10.47 -15.31 -17.06
CA GLY A 251 -9.95 -15.97 -18.25
C GLY A 251 -8.89 -15.13 -18.96
N SER A 252 -9.00 -15.04 -20.29
CA SER A 252 -8.03 -14.31 -21.13
C SER A 252 -8.12 -12.79 -21.05
N GLU A 253 -9.18 -12.23 -20.46
CA GLU A 253 -9.31 -10.78 -20.24
C GLU A 253 -8.50 -10.32 -19.02
N LYS A 254 -7.98 -11.26 -18.21
CA LYS A 254 -7.14 -10.94 -17.05
C LYS A 254 -5.84 -10.27 -17.53
N PRO A 255 -5.57 -9.03 -17.13
CA PRO A 255 -4.37 -8.31 -17.57
C PRO A 255 -3.10 -8.99 -17.05
N PRO A 256 -2.01 -9.04 -17.84
CA PRO A 256 -0.73 -9.55 -17.36
C PRO A 256 -0.11 -8.58 -16.35
N ARG A 257 0.78 -9.09 -15.48
CA ARG A 257 1.67 -8.24 -14.68
C ARG A 257 2.64 -7.49 -15.59
N THR A 258 3.02 -6.28 -15.20
CA THR A 258 4.01 -5.49 -15.96
C THR A 258 5.39 -6.14 -15.88
N MET A 259 6.22 -5.88 -16.89
CA MET A 259 7.58 -6.40 -17.01
C MET A 259 8.65 -5.30 -16.98
N ASP A 260 8.30 -4.12 -16.49
CA ASP A 260 9.25 -3.01 -16.46
C ASP A 260 10.43 -3.31 -15.54
N PRO A 261 11.63 -2.84 -15.92
CA PRO A 261 12.86 -3.23 -15.23
C PRO A 261 12.94 -2.60 -13.85
N VAL A 262 13.44 -3.40 -12.91
CA VAL A 262 13.87 -2.95 -11.60
C VAL A 262 15.13 -2.10 -11.75
N TYR A 263 15.25 -1.04 -10.95
CA TYR A 263 16.44 -0.21 -10.86
C TYR A 263 16.98 -0.15 -9.44
N HIS A 264 18.29 0.07 -9.33
CA HIS A 264 18.98 0.28 -8.06
C HIS A 264 18.80 1.73 -7.59
N LEU A 265 18.57 1.93 -6.30
CA LEU A 265 18.48 3.22 -5.63
C LEU A 265 19.83 3.59 -5.00
N PRO A 266 20.60 4.52 -5.59
CA PRO A 266 21.94 4.87 -5.12
C PRO A 266 22.01 5.38 -3.68
N LEU A 267 23.20 5.29 -3.08
CA LEU A 267 23.46 5.71 -1.70
C LEU A 267 23.23 7.20 -1.44
N GLU A 268 23.30 8.05 -2.46
CA GLU A 268 22.95 9.47 -2.33
C GLU A 268 21.48 9.68 -1.96
N TYR A 269 20.62 8.70 -2.25
CA TYR A 269 19.22 8.69 -1.85
C TYR A 269 18.97 7.81 -0.62
N SER A 270 19.49 6.58 -0.63
CA SER A 270 19.20 5.57 0.41
C SER A 270 20.02 5.73 1.69
N GLY A 271 21.21 6.34 1.64
CA GLY A 271 22.07 6.59 2.80
C GLY A 271 22.72 5.37 3.46
N GLU A 272 22.27 4.16 3.14
CA GLU A 272 22.71 2.93 3.77
C GLU A 272 22.80 1.81 2.74
N ARG A 273 23.93 1.09 2.76
CA ARG A 273 24.19 -0.05 1.88
C ARG A 273 23.33 -1.26 2.26
N THR A 274 22.95 -2.06 1.26
CA THR A 274 22.22 -3.32 1.49
C THR A 274 22.95 -4.27 2.43
N GLU A 275 24.28 -4.35 2.38
CA GLU A 275 25.04 -5.20 3.28
C GLU A 275 24.92 -4.77 4.74
N ALA A 276 24.84 -3.46 5.01
CA ALA A 276 24.63 -2.92 6.35
C ALA A 276 23.21 -3.20 6.86
N LYS A 277 22.21 -3.06 6.00
CA LYS A 277 20.82 -3.42 6.32
C LYS A 277 20.67 -4.91 6.62
N LEU A 278 21.29 -5.77 5.80
CA LEU A 278 21.34 -7.22 6.03
C LEU A 278 22.08 -7.58 7.32
N ALA A 279 23.15 -6.87 7.67
CA ALA A 279 23.84 -7.06 8.95
C ALA A 279 22.91 -6.77 10.14
N ARG A 280 22.16 -5.66 10.10
CA ARG A 280 21.15 -5.32 11.13
C ARG A 280 20.07 -6.39 11.26
N VAL A 281 19.54 -6.88 10.13
CA VAL A 281 18.57 -7.99 10.12
C VAL A 281 19.16 -9.24 10.77
N ARG A 282 20.40 -9.60 10.43
CA ARG A 282 21.10 -10.77 11.00
C ARG A 282 21.40 -10.61 12.49
N ASP A 283 21.71 -9.41 12.95
CA ASP A 283 21.93 -9.16 14.38
C ASP A 283 20.62 -9.30 15.16
N HIS A 284 19.50 -8.82 14.61
CA HIS A 284 18.18 -9.08 15.18
C HIS A 284 17.84 -10.58 15.20
N LEU A 285 18.12 -11.31 14.11
CA LEU A 285 17.94 -12.78 14.08
C LEU A 285 18.69 -13.45 15.24
N LYS A 286 19.97 -13.11 15.45
CA LYS A 286 20.77 -13.65 16.55
C LYS A 286 20.19 -13.30 17.92
N GLU A 287 19.77 -12.04 18.11
CA GLU A 287 19.19 -11.55 19.37
C GLU A 287 17.97 -12.36 19.80
N VAL A 288 17.06 -12.64 18.86
CA VAL A 288 15.85 -13.42 19.15
C VAL A 288 16.04 -14.94 18.99
N GLY A 289 17.27 -15.39 18.73
CA GLY A 289 17.61 -16.79 18.47
C GLY A 289 16.93 -17.37 17.22
N ALA A 290 16.55 -16.52 16.26
CA ALA A 290 16.04 -16.93 14.97
C ALA A 290 17.18 -17.21 13.99
N THR A 291 16.88 -18.05 13.00
CA THR A 291 17.84 -18.52 12.00
C THR A 291 17.55 -17.94 10.62
N HIS A 292 16.28 -17.65 10.37
CA HIS A 292 15.76 -17.21 9.08
C HIS A 292 14.63 -16.19 9.27
N ILE A 293 14.49 -15.27 8.32
CA ILE A 293 13.32 -14.39 8.17
C ILE A 293 12.81 -14.46 6.73
N VAL A 294 11.49 -14.53 6.58
CA VAL A 294 10.77 -14.38 5.32
C VAL A 294 10.19 -12.97 5.25
N ILE A 295 10.44 -12.28 4.14
CA ILE A 295 9.96 -10.94 3.87
C ILE A 295 9.09 -11.01 2.61
N SER A 296 7.82 -10.63 2.74
CA SER A 296 6.85 -10.61 1.65
C SER A 296 6.36 -9.22 1.30
N ALA A 297 6.42 -8.25 2.22
CA ALA A 297 6.01 -6.88 1.93
C ALA A 297 6.98 -6.25 0.92
N LEU A 298 6.44 -5.70 -0.17
CA LEU A 298 7.24 -5.27 -1.32
C LEU A 298 8.09 -4.04 -1.02
N ASP A 299 7.59 -3.16 -0.15
CA ASP A 299 8.29 -1.99 0.36
C ASP A 299 9.46 -2.36 1.28
N ASP A 300 9.29 -3.38 2.14
CA ASP A 300 10.37 -3.94 2.95
C ASP A 300 11.48 -4.52 2.07
N ILE A 301 11.12 -5.27 1.01
CA ILE A 301 12.09 -5.86 0.09
C ILE A 301 12.85 -4.78 -0.68
N GLY A 302 12.12 -3.80 -1.23
CA GLY A 302 12.71 -2.68 -1.95
C GLY A 302 13.65 -1.86 -1.05
N TRP A 303 13.27 -1.60 0.19
CA TRP A 303 14.13 -0.90 1.15
C TRP A 303 15.37 -1.71 1.54
N LEU A 304 15.22 -3.01 1.82
CA LEU A 304 16.34 -3.88 2.22
C LEU A 304 17.40 -3.97 1.11
N LEU A 305 16.97 -4.15 -0.13
CA LEU A 305 17.86 -4.37 -1.27
C LEU A 305 18.23 -3.08 -2.03
N ASN A 306 17.73 -1.92 -1.63
CA ASN A 306 17.85 -0.65 -2.38
C ASN A 306 17.38 -0.82 -3.84
N LEU A 307 16.24 -1.48 -4.06
CA LEU A 307 15.66 -1.72 -5.38
C LEU A 307 14.28 -1.08 -5.49
N ARG A 308 13.91 -0.63 -6.69
CA ARG A 308 12.62 0.01 -6.99
C ARG A 308 12.14 -0.39 -8.39
N ALA A 309 10.85 -0.28 -8.65
CA ALA A 309 10.25 -0.40 -9.98
C ALA A 309 9.00 0.47 -10.06
N ASP A 310 8.79 1.20 -11.14
CA ASP A 310 7.82 2.30 -11.14
C ASP A 310 6.38 1.87 -11.54
N THR A 311 6.16 0.63 -11.99
CA THR A 311 4.90 0.25 -12.69
C THR A 311 4.23 -1.06 -12.28
N ASP A 312 4.82 -1.88 -11.41
CA ASP A 312 4.16 -3.15 -11.01
C ASP A 312 2.85 -2.90 -10.30
N ILE A 313 2.86 -1.91 -9.40
CA ILE A 313 1.72 -1.54 -8.59
C ILE A 313 1.49 -0.03 -8.79
N PRO A 314 0.26 0.38 -9.14
CA PRO A 314 -0.08 1.79 -9.26
C PRO A 314 0.37 2.57 -8.03
N PHE A 315 1.08 3.67 -8.27
CA PHE A 315 1.54 4.60 -7.24
C PHE A 315 2.48 4.01 -6.18
N SER A 316 2.97 2.79 -6.37
CA SER A 316 3.85 2.10 -5.42
C SER A 316 5.10 1.60 -6.15
N PRO A 317 6.26 2.22 -5.88
CA PRO A 317 7.49 2.03 -6.67
C PRO A 317 8.26 0.76 -6.27
N PHE A 318 7.55 -0.36 -6.13
CA PHE A 318 8.07 -1.66 -5.73
C PHE A 318 7.71 -2.70 -6.78
N PHE A 319 8.30 -3.89 -6.68
CA PHE A 319 8.14 -4.96 -7.66
C PHE A 319 7.83 -6.29 -6.97
N PHE A 320 7.03 -7.12 -7.64
CA PHE A 320 6.64 -8.43 -7.13
C PHE A 320 7.86 -9.29 -6.80
N SER A 321 8.07 -9.55 -5.51
CA SER A 321 9.21 -10.31 -5.03
C SER A 321 9.00 -10.89 -3.64
N TYR A 322 9.77 -11.93 -3.30
CA TYR A 322 9.93 -12.40 -1.92
C TYR A 322 11.41 -12.46 -1.57
N VAL A 323 11.75 -12.28 -0.30
CA VAL A 323 13.12 -12.45 0.19
C VAL A 323 13.15 -13.40 1.38
N ILE A 324 14.12 -14.30 1.39
CA ILE A 324 14.48 -15.10 2.57
C ILE A 324 15.90 -14.74 2.96
N VAL A 325 16.09 -14.31 4.21
CA VAL A 325 17.41 -14.01 4.78
C VAL A 325 17.73 -15.05 5.85
N SER A 326 18.90 -15.68 5.76
CA SER A 326 19.49 -16.49 6.82
C SER A 326 20.64 -15.74 7.51
N LEU A 327 21.27 -16.37 8.49
CA LEU A 327 22.48 -15.85 9.13
C LEU A 327 23.65 -15.61 8.15
N THR A 328 23.66 -16.30 7.01
CA THR A 328 24.77 -16.27 6.03
C THR A 328 24.36 -15.88 4.62
N ASP A 329 23.14 -16.23 4.21
CA ASP A 329 22.69 -16.17 2.83
C ASP A 329 21.43 -15.31 2.67
N VAL A 330 21.18 -14.88 1.44
CA VAL A 330 19.97 -14.15 1.03
C VAL A 330 19.46 -14.76 -0.26
N THR A 331 18.17 -15.04 -0.34
CA THR A 331 17.53 -15.50 -1.57
C THR A 331 16.44 -14.53 -1.97
N LEU A 332 16.61 -13.87 -3.12
CA LEU A 332 15.59 -13.04 -3.77
C LEU A 332 14.81 -13.89 -4.77
N TYR A 333 13.50 -13.91 -4.63
CA TYR A 333 12.56 -14.53 -5.57
C TYR A 333 11.89 -13.42 -6.37
N ALA A 334 12.18 -13.32 -7.66
CA ALA A 334 11.62 -12.31 -8.55
C ALA A 334 11.65 -12.82 -10.01
N GLN A 335 10.94 -12.14 -10.90
CA GLN A 335 11.08 -12.42 -12.33
C GLN A 335 12.46 -11.93 -12.82
N LYS A 336 13.25 -12.85 -13.37
CA LYS A 336 14.67 -12.58 -13.72
C LYS A 336 14.80 -11.51 -14.80
N GLU A 337 13.84 -11.50 -15.71
CA GLU A 337 13.74 -10.56 -16.83
C GLU A 337 13.63 -9.11 -16.34
N LYS A 338 13.10 -8.89 -15.13
CA LYS A 338 13.00 -7.56 -14.52
C LYS A 338 14.31 -7.09 -13.89
N LEU A 339 15.22 -8.01 -13.58
CA LEU A 339 16.47 -7.72 -12.86
C LEU A 339 17.65 -7.41 -13.80
N VAL A 340 17.41 -7.33 -15.10
CA VAL A 340 18.46 -7.13 -16.13
C VAL A 340 19.33 -5.90 -15.88
N ASN A 341 18.76 -4.82 -15.33
CA ASN A 341 19.48 -3.57 -15.07
C ASN A 341 20.22 -3.54 -13.72
N VAL A 342 20.04 -4.57 -12.88
CA VAL A 342 20.58 -4.62 -11.52
C VAL A 342 21.36 -5.91 -11.25
N ASP A 343 21.60 -6.74 -12.26
CA ASP A 343 22.30 -8.02 -12.13
C ASP A 343 23.72 -7.86 -11.54
N GLU A 344 24.49 -6.88 -12.02
CA GLU A 344 25.83 -6.59 -11.49
C GLU A 344 25.78 -6.15 -10.02
N TYR A 345 24.82 -5.28 -9.69
CA TYR A 345 24.60 -4.83 -8.32
C TYR A 345 24.23 -6.00 -7.40
N LEU A 346 23.29 -6.86 -7.82
CA LEU A 346 22.89 -8.04 -7.07
C LEU A 346 24.05 -9.02 -6.84
N LYS A 347 24.88 -9.25 -7.86
CA LYS A 347 26.09 -10.09 -7.76
C LYS A 347 27.14 -9.52 -6.81
N SER A 348 27.13 -8.21 -6.58
CA SER A 348 28.05 -7.58 -5.62
C SER A 348 27.68 -7.84 -4.15
N ILE A 349 26.44 -8.25 -3.87
CA ILE A 349 25.94 -8.51 -2.51
C ILE A 349 26.34 -9.93 -2.09
N GLN A 350 27.18 -10.03 -1.07
CA GLN A 350 27.69 -11.32 -0.59
C GLN A 350 26.56 -12.22 -0.07
N GLY A 351 26.54 -13.47 -0.56
CA GLY A 351 25.58 -14.49 -0.15
C GLY A 351 24.20 -14.33 -0.78
N LEU A 352 24.00 -13.36 -1.69
CA LEU A 352 22.74 -13.19 -2.40
C LEU A 352 22.64 -14.13 -3.60
N SER A 353 21.50 -14.80 -3.72
CA SER A 353 21.12 -15.59 -4.88
C SER A 353 19.74 -15.18 -5.39
N VAL A 354 19.51 -15.35 -6.70
CA VAL A 354 18.24 -15.00 -7.36
C VAL A 354 17.57 -16.26 -7.89
N LYS A 355 16.29 -16.43 -7.54
CA LYS A 355 15.41 -17.50 -8.03
C LYS A 355 14.17 -16.92 -8.70
N SER A 356 13.50 -17.75 -9.50
CA SER A 356 12.22 -17.36 -10.10
C SER A 356 11.18 -17.07 -9.01
N TYR A 357 10.34 -16.06 -9.24
CA TYR A 357 9.23 -15.69 -8.37
C TYR A 357 8.37 -16.91 -7.97
N ASP A 358 8.03 -17.77 -8.94
CA ASP A 358 7.18 -18.96 -8.72
C ASP A 358 7.86 -20.07 -7.90
N SER A 359 9.18 -19.99 -7.70
CA SER A 359 9.92 -20.97 -6.88
C SER A 359 9.78 -20.72 -5.38
N PHE A 360 9.22 -19.57 -4.95
CA PHE A 360 9.11 -19.21 -3.54
C PHE A 360 8.34 -20.25 -2.70
N TYR A 361 7.08 -20.53 -3.03
CA TYR A 361 6.27 -21.51 -2.27
C TYR A 361 6.83 -22.95 -2.37
N PRO A 362 7.27 -23.45 -3.55
CA PRO A 362 7.93 -24.75 -3.63
C PRO A 362 9.18 -24.88 -2.74
N ASP A 363 10.00 -23.83 -2.64
CA ASP A 363 11.17 -23.81 -1.77
C ASP A 363 10.78 -23.73 -0.29
N LEU A 364 9.77 -22.93 0.04
CA LEU A 364 9.22 -22.84 1.40
C LEU A 364 8.67 -24.20 1.87
N GLY A 365 8.04 -24.97 1.00
CA GLY A 365 7.60 -26.34 1.28
C GLY A 365 8.73 -27.36 1.48
N LYS A 366 9.97 -26.99 1.11
CA LYS A 366 11.17 -27.83 1.27
C LYS A 366 12.10 -27.32 2.37
N PHE A 367 11.71 -26.28 3.11
CA PHE A 367 12.58 -25.52 4.01
C PHE A 367 13.39 -26.40 4.99
N LYS A 368 12.76 -27.42 5.60
CA LYS A 368 13.45 -28.35 6.53
C LYS A 368 14.29 -29.42 5.84
N ALA A 369 13.99 -29.76 4.58
CA ALA A 369 14.84 -30.65 3.78
C ALA A 369 16.10 -29.91 3.28
N SER A 370 16.04 -28.58 3.17
CA SER A 370 17.16 -27.72 2.80
C SER A 370 17.97 -27.21 3.99
N ILE A 371 17.39 -27.15 5.20
CA ILE A 371 18.03 -26.63 6.41
C ILE A 371 18.07 -27.73 7.47
N HIS A 372 19.23 -28.38 7.61
CA HIS A 372 19.51 -29.35 8.66
C HIS A 372 19.89 -28.68 9.99
N ASP A 373 19.04 -27.78 10.48
CA ASP A 373 19.23 -27.10 11.77
C ASP A 373 18.20 -27.59 12.80
N PRO A 374 18.63 -28.30 13.87
CA PRO A 374 17.73 -28.72 14.95
C PRO A 374 17.13 -27.54 15.73
N ASN A 375 17.71 -26.33 15.62
CA ASN A 375 17.26 -25.10 16.27
C ASN A 375 16.54 -24.14 15.31
N LEU A 376 16.05 -24.64 14.17
CA LEU A 376 15.34 -23.82 13.18
C LEU A 376 14.22 -23.00 13.86
N LYS A 377 14.40 -21.68 13.84
CA LYS A 377 13.41 -20.68 14.25
C LYS A 377 13.26 -19.65 13.15
N LEU A 378 12.02 -19.42 12.72
CA LEU A 378 11.65 -18.65 11.54
C LEU A 378 10.88 -17.40 11.96
N ILE A 379 11.27 -16.25 11.43
CA ILE A 379 10.46 -15.03 11.50
C ILE A 379 9.64 -14.93 10.22
N LEU A 380 8.33 -14.75 10.38
CA LEU A 380 7.39 -14.42 9.32
C LEU A 380 6.86 -12.99 9.55
N PRO A 381 6.32 -12.33 8.52
CA PRO A 381 5.65 -11.04 8.68
C PRO A 381 4.56 -11.11 9.76
N SER A 382 4.16 -9.99 10.34
CA SER A 382 3.00 -9.94 11.25
C SER A 382 1.77 -10.62 10.64
N LYS A 383 0.84 -11.14 11.47
CA LYS A 383 -0.29 -11.95 10.98
C LYS A 383 -1.21 -11.22 10.00
N ASP A 384 -1.27 -9.88 10.07
CA ASP A 384 -2.05 -9.05 9.16
C ASP A 384 -1.32 -8.87 7.82
N ALA A 385 0.01 -8.77 7.82
CA ALA A 385 0.86 -8.64 6.62
C ALA A 385 1.30 -9.99 6.00
N CYS A 386 1.08 -11.10 6.70
CA CYS A 386 1.37 -12.44 6.23
C CYS A 386 0.13 -13.03 5.57
N ASN A 387 0.22 -13.50 4.33
CA ASN A 387 -0.87 -14.29 3.74
C ASN A 387 -0.97 -15.69 4.38
N TYR A 388 -2.14 -16.31 4.28
CA TYR A 388 -2.41 -17.62 4.86
C TYR A 388 -1.65 -18.76 4.14
N ALA A 389 -1.40 -18.61 2.83
CA ALA A 389 -0.65 -19.58 2.02
C ALA A 389 0.77 -19.79 2.54
N LEU A 390 1.41 -18.74 3.08
CA LEU A 390 2.78 -18.79 3.57
C LEU A 390 2.93 -19.81 4.71
N VAL A 391 2.07 -19.74 5.73
CA VAL A 391 2.13 -20.68 6.87
C VAL A 391 1.71 -22.09 6.45
N SER A 392 0.69 -22.21 5.60
CA SER A 392 0.19 -23.50 5.13
C SER A 392 1.15 -24.21 4.16
N ALA A 393 2.05 -23.47 3.50
CA ALA A 393 3.10 -24.04 2.65
C ALA A 393 4.28 -24.59 3.45
N LEU A 394 4.47 -24.20 4.72
CA LEU A 394 5.55 -24.71 5.55
C LEU A 394 5.38 -26.22 5.82
N PRO A 395 6.48 -26.99 5.87
CA PRO A 395 6.43 -28.39 6.27
C PRO A 395 5.76 -28.57 7.63
N GLN A 396 4.90 -29.58 7.79
CA GLN A 396 4.24 -29.90 9.08
C GLN A 396 5.23 -30.08 10.25
N SER A 397 6.46 -30.45 9.93
CA SER A 397 7.56 -30.61 10.87
C SER A 397 8.13 -29.29 11.43
N ILE A 398 7.74 -28.14 10.88
CA ILE A 398 7.95 -26.80 11.45
C ILE A 398 6.70 -26.51 12.28
N THR A 399 6.86 -26.52 13.59
CA THR A 399 5.71 -26.30 14.49
C THR A 399 5.39 -24.81 14.59
N LYS A 400 4.13 -24.44 14.88
CA LYS A 400 3.79 -23.03 15.17
C LYS A 400 4.65 -22.41 16.29
N ARG A 401 5.29 -23.21 17.14
CA ARG A 401 6.18 -22.75 18.23
C ARG A 401 7.55 -22.28 17.75
N THR A 402 7.99 -22.72 16.57
CA THR A 402 9.26 -22.29 15.96
C THR A 402 9.09 -21.07 15.06
N ILE A 403 7.87 -20.51 14.98
CA ILE A 403 7.54 -19.34 14.18
C ILE A 403 7.35 -18.15 15.11
N VAL A 404 7.99 -17.04 14.77
CA VAL A 404 7.74 -15.71 15.34
C VAL A 404 7.11 -14.85 14.26
N PHE A 405 6.05 -14.13 14.60
CA PHE A 405 5.42 -13.17 13.69
C PHE A 405 5.88 -11.77 14.08
N ASP A 406 6.67 -11.13 13.21
CA ASP A 406 7.23 -9.81 13.46
C ASP A 406 7.53 -9.07 12.14
N SER A 407 7.29 -7.77 12.12
CA SER A 407 7.56 -6.88 10.98
C SER A 407 8.91 -6.19 11.18
N VAL A 408 9.98 -6.98 11.16
CA VAL A 408 11.35 -6.55 11.50
C VAL A 408 11.84 -5.43 10.57
N VAL A 409 11.73 -5.64 9.25
CA VAL A 409 12.22 -4.66 8.26
C VAL A 409 11.37 -3.40 8.26
N ALA A 410 10.04 -3.53 8.36
CA ALA A 410 9.15 -2.40 8.55
C ALA A 410 9.59 -1.54 9.75
N THR A 411 9.86 -2.15 10.89
CA THR A 411 10.35 -1.44 12.10
C THR A 411 11.70 -0.75 11.86
N MET A 412 12.62 -1.42 11.16
CA MET A 412 13.94 -0.84 10.84
C MET A 412 13.86 0.38 9.92
N LYS A 413 12.94 0.38 8.94
CA LYS A 413 12.79 1.48 7.99
C LYS A 413 11.92 2.63 8.50
N LEU A 414 11.23 2.49 9.63
CA LEU A 414 10.53 3.61 10.28
C LEU A 414 11.49 4.73 10.67
N PHE A 415 12.71 4.39 11.10
CA PHE A 415 13.73 5.34 11.53
C PHE A 415 14.62 5.76 10.35
N LYS A 416 14.23 6.86 9.68
CA LYS A 416 14.99 7.39 8.55
C LYS A 416 16.40 7.84 8.96
N ASN A 417 17.39 7.46 8.18
CA ASN A 417 18.76 7.94 8.35
C ASN A 417 18.90 9.40 7.90
N ARG A 418 20.06 10.02 8.16
CA ARG A 418 20.30 11.43 7.85
C ARG A 418 20.14 11.75 6.35
N THR A 419 20.53 10.84 5.46
CA THR A 419 20.40 11.00 4.01
C THR A 419 18.94 10.92 3.59
N GLU A 420 18.20 9.91 4.06
CA GLU A 420 16.76 9.77 3.81
C GLU A 420 15.98 11.00 4.30
N LEU A 421 16.30 11.53 5.50
CA LEU A 421 15.68 12.76 6.04
C LEU A 421 16.03 14.02 5.25
N MET A 422 17.26 14.13 4.76
CA MET A 422 17.67 15.27 3.94
C MET A 422 16.95 15.23 2.59
N ASN A 423 16.89 14.05 1.97
CA ASN A 423 16.16 13.85 0.73
C ASN A 423 14.65 14.04 0.91
N ALA A 424 14.09 13.66 2.07
CA ALA A 424 12.72 14.03 2.50
C ALA A 424 12.42 15.51 2.35
N LYS A 425 13.32 16.35 2.88
CA LYS A 425 13.18 17.81 2.79
C LYS A 425 13.32 18.31 1.37
N ILE A 426 14.20 17.72 0.56
CA ILE A 426 14.39 18.11 -0.84
C ILE A 426 13.13 17.80 -1.66
N ALA A 427 12.59 16.59 -1.58
CA ALA A 427 11.35 16.24 -2.27
C ALA A 427 10.18 17.11 -1.81
N GLN A 428 10.02 17.30 -0.49
CA GLN A 428 8.96 18.15 0.05
C GLN A 428 9.09 19.61 -0.43
N THR A 429 10.31 20.12 -0.58
CA THR A 429 10.54 21.48 -1.11
C THR A 429 10.10 21.59 -2.57
N LYS A 430 10.43 20.59 -3.40
CA LYS A 430 9.97 20.53 -4.80
C LYS A 430 8.44 20.45 -4.87
N ASP A 431 7.84 19.57 -4.07
CA ASP A 431 6.40 19.35 -4.10
C ASP A 431 5.62 20.55 -3.57
N SER A 432 6.13 21.24 -2.54
CA SER A 432 5.57 22.50 -2.04
C SER A 432 5.59 23.58 -3.12
N LEU A 433 6.69 23.68 -3.90
CA LEU A 433 6.76 24.62 -5.01
C LEU A 433 5.78 24.25 -6.12
N ALA A 434 5.64 22.97 -6.45
CA ALA A 434 4.63 22.50 -7.40
C ALA A 434 3.22 22.91 -6.98
N PHE A 435 2.90 22.74 -5.69
CA PHE A 435 1.62 23.14 -5.12
C PHE A 435 1.40 24.65 -5.18
N ILE A 436 2.39 25.48 -4.82
CA ILE A 436 2.30 26.95 -4.90
C ILE A 436 2.05 27.40 -6.35
N ILE A 437 2.77 26.83 -7.31
CA ILE A 437 2.59 27.12 -8.74
C ILE A 437 1.18 26.72 -9.18
N PHE A 438 0.71 25.54 -8.77
CA PHE A 438 -0.64 25.07 -9.06
C PHE A 438 -1.71 25.99 -8.47
N SER A 439 -1.62 26.35 -7.18
CA SER A 439 -2.59 27.22 -6.52
C SER A 439 -2.66 28.59 -7.19
N SER A 440 -1.50 29.18 -7.52
CA SER A 440 -1.43 30.45 -8.24
C SER A 440 -2.06 30.35 -9.63
N TRP A 441 -1.79 29.27 -10.36
CA TRP A 441 -2.41 29.02 -11.66
C TRP A 441 -3.93 28.87 -11.54
N LEU A 442 -4.42 28.07 -10.59
CA LEU A 442 -5.85 27.79 -10.43
C LEU A 442 -6.61 29.06 -10.07
N GLU A 443 -6.09 29.86 -9.13
CA GLU A 443 -6.65 31.17 -8.79
C GLU A 443 -6.66 32.10 -10.02
N HIS A 444 -5.57 32.13 -10.79
CA HIS A 444 -5.50 32.95 -11.99
C HIS A 444 -6.56 32.57 -13.04
N GLN A 445 -6.72 31.27 -13.31
CA GLN A 445 -7.74 30.77 -14.25
C GLN A 445 -9.16 31.09 -13.77
N LEU A 446 -9.48 30.71 -12.52
CA LEU A 446 -10.84 30.78 -12.02
C LEU A 446 -11.30 32.22 -11.72
N ILE A 447 -10.44 33.04 -11.11
CA ILE A 447 -10.83 34.36 -10.60
C ILE A 447 -10.59 35.47 -11.62
N TYR A 448 -9.40 35.50 -12.23
CA TYR A 448 -8.99 36.60 -13.09
C TYR A 448 -9.41 36.38 -14.53
N LYS A 449 -9.17 35.17 -15.07
CA LYS A 449 -9.59 34.80 -16.43
C LYS A 449 -11.04 34.37 -16.52
N LYS A 450 -11.64 33.93 -15.40
CA LYS A 450 -12.98 33.34 -15.35
C LYS A 450 -13.11 32.16 -16.32
N ALA A 451 -12.04 31.39 -16.47
CA ALA A 451 -12.03 30.17 -17.25
C ALA A 451 -12.83 29.09 -16.53
N GLU A 452 -13.50 28.23 -17.29
CA GLU A 452 -14.12 27.02 -16.77
C GLU A 452 -13.06 25.93 -16.70
N ILE A 453 -12.68 25.55 -15.47
CA ILE A 453 -11.74 24.46 -15.20
C ILE A 453 -12.50 23.41 -14.40
N ASN A 454 -12.42 22.15 -14.83
CA ASN A 454 -13.02 21.04 -14.10
C ASN A 454 -12.04 20.34 -13.15
N GLU A 455 -12.59 19.49 -12.29
CA GLU A 455 -11.84 18.72 -11.28
C GLU A 455 -10.70 17.88 -11.91
N TYR A 456 -10.95 17.26 -13.07
CA TYR A 456 -9.98 16.42 -13.78
C TYR A 456 -8.84 17.26 -14.38
N GLU A 457 -9.15 18.40 -15.01
CA GLU A 457 -8.15 19.32 -15.55
C GLU A 457 -7.25 19.90 -14.45
N ALA A 458 -7.82 20.22 -13.28
CA ALA A 458 -7.03 20.66 -12.13
C ALA A 458 -6.07 19.55 -11.65
N ALA A 459 -6.52 18.29 -11.60
CA ALA A 459 -5.68 17.15 -11.28
C ALA A 459 -4.57 16.94 -12.34
N GLN A 460 -4.89 17.04 -13.63
CA GLN A 460 -3.91 16.96 -14.72
C GLN A 460 -2.89 18.09 -14.64
N LYS A 461 -3.32 19.29 -14.23
CA LYS A 461 -2.41 20.43 -14.11
C LYS A 461 -1.36 20.23 -13.03
N ILE A 462 -1.75 19.83 -11.81
CA ILE A 462 -0.77 19.60 -10.75
C ILE A 462 0.19 18.46 -11.11
N TYR A 463 -0.31 17.41 -11.77
CA TYR A 463 0.52 16.35 -12.30
C TYR A 463 1.53 16.85 -13.36
N SER A 464 1.07 17.67 -14.32
CA SER A 464 1.91 18.31 -15.34
C SER A 464 3.00 19.21 -14.74
N ILE A 465 2.70 19.90 -13.63
CA ILE A 465 3.68 20.71 -12.92
C ILE A 465 4.73 19.81 -12.25
N ARG A 466 4.29 18.77 -11.51
CA ARG A 466 5.19 17.81 -10.84
C ARG A 466 6.10 17.08 -11.83
N SER A 467 5.59 16.69 -12.99
CA SER A 467 6.35 15.93 -14.00
C SER A 467 7.54 16.69 -14.59
N LYS A 468 7.58 18.02 -14.44
CA LYS A 468 8.70 18.87 -14.85
C LYS A 468 9.82 18.93 -13.81
N PHE A 469 9.57 18.52 -12.57
CA PHE A 469 10.60 18.54 -11.53
C PHE A 469 11.62 17.41 -11.71
N PRO A 470 12.92 17.68 -11.49
CA PRO A 470 13.94 16.65 -11.58
C PRO A 470 13.65 15.47 -10.65
N HIS A 471 13.89 14.26 -11.16
CA HIS A 471 13.73 13.00 -10.46
C HIS A 471 12.29 12.63 -10.07
N PHE A 472 11.27 13.29 -10.61
CA PHE A 472 9.88 12.85 -10.46
C PHE A 472 9.69 11.43 -11.02
N LYS A 473 9.02 10.57 -10.27
CA LYS A 473 8.81 9.14 -10.54
C LYS A 473 7.36 8.74 -10.72
N GLY A 474 6.42 9.68 -10.63
CA GLY A 474 4.99 9.43 -10.74
C GLY A 474 4.22 9.91 -9.53
N LEU A 475 2.90 9.76 -9.56
CA LEU A 475 2.04 10.10 -8.43
C LEU A 475 2.21 9.09 -7.29
N SER A 476 2.05 9.53 -6.05
CA SER A 476 2.09 8.66 -4.85
C SER A 476 0.74 8.02 -4.49
N TYR A 477 -0.34 8.52 -5.07
CA TYR A 477 -1.71 8.00 -5.06
C TYR A 477 -2.51 8.73 -6.14
N GLU A 478 -3.72 8.26 -6.41
CA GLU A 478 -4.63 8.94 -7.33
C GLU A 478 -4.99 10.34 -6.79
N THR A 479 -4.83 11.37 -7.62
CA THR A 479 -5.11 12.75 -7.20
C THR A 479 -6.59 12.93 -6.90
N ILE A 480 -6.90 13.33 -5.67
CA ILE A 480 -8.22 13.79 -5.26
C ILE A 480 -8.29 15.28 -5.60
N SER A 481 -9.19 15.65 -6.51
CA SER A 481 -9.49 17.04 -6.86
C SER A 481 -11.00 17.13 -6.92
N SER A 482 -11.61 17.82 -5.96
CA SER A 482 -13.06 17.77 -5.75
C SER A 482 -13.63 19.14 -5.38
N SER A 483 -14.84 19.42 -5.84
CA SER A 483 -15.56 20.67 -5.68
C SER A 483 -16.95 20.40 -5.11
N GLY A 484 -17.37 21.22 -4.15
CA GLY A 484 -18.71 21.17 -3.57
C GLY A 484 -19.08 19.78 -3.03
N PRO A 485 -20.17 19.15 -3.50
CA PRO A 485 -20.60 17.83 -3.02
C PRO A 485 -19.56 16.71 -3.20
N ASN A 486 -18.70 16.77 -4.22
CA ASN A 486 -17.68 15.73 -4.43
C ASN A 486 -16.63 15.74 -3.32
N ALA A 487 -16.38 16.89 -2.69
CA ALA A 487 -15.46 17.00 -1.56
C ALA A 487 -15.94 16.30 -0.28
N ALA A 488 -17.21 15.86 -0.23
CA ALA A 488 -17.74 15.02 0.86
C ALA A 488 -17.44 13.52 0.66
N ILE A 489 -16.95 13.12 -0.51
CA ILE A 489 -16.57 11.73 -0.81
C ILE A 489 -15.07 11.59 -0.53
N ILE A 490 -14.73 10.87 0.54
CA ILE A 490 -13.38 10.87 1.13
C ILE A 490 -12.29 10.51 0.12
N HIS A 491 -12.48 9.46 -0.68
CA HIS A 491 -11.55 9.04 -1.74
C HIS A 491 -12.14 9.26 -3.14
N TYR A 492 -12.60 10.49 -3.42
CA TYR A 492 -13.04 10.89 -4.75
C TYR A 492 -11.86 11.14 -5.68
N ALA A 493 -11.83 10.48 -6.83
CA ALA A 493 -10.88 10.77 -7.89
C ALA A 493 -11.64 11.14 -9.17
N PRO A 494 -11.43 12.33 -9.75
CA PRO A 494 -12.09 12.70 -11.00
C PRO A 494 -11.48 11.94 -12.18
N SER A 495 -12.31 11.65 -13.19
CA SER A 495 -11.88 11.07 -14.46
C SER A 495 -12.33 11.91 -15.65
N ALA A 496 -11.83 11.58 -16.84
CA ALA A 496 -12.31 12.19 -18.08
C ALA A 496 -13.83 12.04 -18.28
N GLU A 497 -14.44 10.99 -17.71
CA GLU A 497 -15.88 10.72 -17.80
C GLU A 497 -16.69 11.20 -16.58
N GLN A 498 -16.04 11.43 -15.44
CA GLN A 498 -16.68 11.78 -14.17
C GLN A 498 -15.93 12.93 -13.50
N HIS A 499 -16.42 14.15 -13.70
CA HIS A 499 -15.90 15.39 -13.10
C HIS A 499 -16.98 16.47 -13.08
N ASP A 500 -16.89 17.37 -12.11
CA ASP A 500 -17.65 18.62 -12.05
C ASP A 500 -16.75 19.81 -12.41
N VAL A 501 -17.37 20.88 -12.91
CA VAL A 501 -16.70 22.18 -13.10
C VAL A 501 -16.46 22.82 -11.73
N ILE A 502 -15.26 23.37 -11.52
CA ILE A 502 -14.91 24.04 -10.28
C ILE A 502 -15.56 25.43 -10.27
N ASP A 503 -16.58 25.62 -9.44
CA ASP A 503 -17.19 26.94 -9.19
C ASP A 503 -16.57 27.57 -7.93
N PRO A 504 -15.83 28.70 -8.05
CA PRO A 504 -15.24 29.40 -6.91
C PRO A 504 -16.24 29.88 -5.84
N LYS A 505 -17.54 29.91 -6.16
CA LYS A 505 -18.62 30.28 -5.23
C LYS A 505 -19.17 29.09 -4.47
N VAL A 506 -18.87 27.86 -4.91
CA VAL A 506 -19.33 26.62 -4.29
C VAL A 506 -18.15 26.04 -3.51
N LEU A 507 -18.19 26.18 -2.19
CA LEU A 507 -17.17 25.66 -1.29
C LEU A 507 -17.56 24.28 -0.71
N PRO A 508 -16.57 23.43 -0.35
CA PRO A 508 -15.14 23.63 -0.55
C PRO A 508 -14.65 23.15 -1.93
N TYR A 509 -13.55 23.72 -2.42
CA TYR A 509 -12.64 23.01 -3.32
C TYR A 509 -11.59 22.31 -2.46
N LEU A 510 -11.40 21.01 -2.65
CA LEU A 510 -10.43 20.18 -1.94
C LEU A 510 -9.51 19.53 -2.96
N ILE A 511 -8.21 19.63 -2.70
CA ILE A 511 -7.19 18.90 -3.45
C ILE A 511 -6.29 18.13 -2.48
N ASP A 512 -6.17 16.83 -2.70
CA ASP A 512 -5.22 15.96 -2.03
C ASP A 512 -4.43 15.19 -3.10
N SER A 513 -3.11 15.37 -3.09
CA SER A 513 -2.24 14.86 -4.14
C SER A 513 -0.79 14.80 -3.69
N GLY A 514 -0.04 13.84 -4.23
CA GLY A 514 1.38 13.70 -3.94
C GLY A 514 2.17 13.09 -5.10
N GLY A 515 3.48 13.17 -5.03
CA GLY A 515 4.41 12.65 -6.02
C GLY A 515 5.55 11.85 -5.39
N HIS A 516 5.99 10.80 -6.08
CA HIS A 516 7.23 10.11 -5.80
C HIS A 516 8.39 10.82 -6.51
N TYR A 517 9.52 10.90 -5.82
CA TYR A 517 10.77 11.41 -6.37
C TYR A 517 11.92 10.47 -5.99
N LEU A 518 13.03 10.42 -6.72
CA LEU A 518 14.18 9.59 -6.27
C LEU A 518 14.64 9.94 -4.85
N GLU A 519 14.46 11.20 -4.43
CA GLU A 519 14.75 11.64 -3.06
C GLU A 519 13.83 11.01 -1.99
N VAL A 520 12.57 10.72 -2.32
CA VAL A 520 11.60 10.16 -1.36
C VAL A 520 10.65 9.22 -2.04
N VAL A 521 10.64 8.01 -1.51
CA VAL A 521 9.90 6.90 -2.10
C VAL A 521 9.08 6.14 -1.04
N ASP A 522 9.08 6.61 0.22
CA ASP A 522 8.41 5.92 1.32
C ASP A 522 7.11 6.64 1.69
N ARG A 523 5.95 5.96 1.52
CA ARG A 523 4.69 6.38 2.13
C ARG A 523 4.83 6.34 3.66
N TYR A 524 4.39 7.40 4.32
CA TYR A 524 3.96 7.32 5.71
C TYR A 524 2.54 6.75 5.70
N HIS A 525 2.37 5.53 6.20
CA HIS A 525 1.04 5.03 6.54
C HIS A 525 0.61 5.67 7.85
N GLU A 526 -0.12 6.78 7.79
CA GLU A 526 -1.02 7.14 8.88
C GLU A 526 -2.29 6.32 8.68
N ASN A 527 -2.42 5.22 9.43
CA ASN A 527 -3.73 4.66 9.70
C ASN A 527 -4.49 5.71 10.53
N ILE A 528 -5.31 6.52 9.87
CA ILE A 528 -6.30 7.40 10.52
C ILE A 528 -7.49 6.56 10.95
#